data_AF-A0A8A1L8M7-F1
#
_entry.id   AF-A0A8A1L8M7-F1
#
_cell.length_a   1.000
_cell.length_b   1.000
_cell.length_c   1.000
_cell.angle_alpha   90.00
_cell.angle_beta   90.00
_cell.angle_gamma   90.00
#
_symmetry.space_group_name_H-M   'P 1'
#
loop_
_entity.id
_entity.type
_entity.pdbx_description
1 polymer ?
#
loop_
_entity_poly.entity_id
_entity_poly.type
_entity_poly.pdbx_seq_one_letter_code
_entity_poly.pdbx_strand_id
1 'polypeptide(L)'
;MPRPCNRCSLSGKKCVISSETACCCSECVCSDHSCLFVTSDLNWNKLVVAIDCIECEEAETHARVSELFAQLNCLEKQKKLLHSRAGKFLQSDMMTVEELEKEEQEEKEKHEKALNDQLLLSWEMDDLFNVSFSSLGPEAIALLDPPLSHSLDDTSLPAAMHL
;
A
#
# COMPACT_ATOMS: atom_id res chain seq x y z
N MET A 1 -69.75 -34.25 13.20
CA MET A 1 -69.78 -33.33 14.36
C MET A 1 -68.50 -32.50 14.32
N PRO A 2 -68.58 -31.16 14.22
CA PRO A 2 -67.38 -30.32 14.25
C PRO A 2 -66.64 -30.44 15.59
N ARG A 3 -65.30 -30.42 15.57
CA ARG A 3 -64.49 -30.48 16.80
C ARG A 3 -64.73 -29.22 17.66
N PRO A 4 -64.84 -29.34 18.99
CA PRO A 4 -64.97 -28.18 19.86
C PRO A 4 -63.71 -27.30 19.79
N CYS A 5 -63.85 -25.98 19.92
CA CYS A 5 -62.70 -25.08 20.02
C CYS A 5 -61.92 -25.34 21.33
N ASN A 6 -60.63 -24.94 21.38
CA ASN A 6 -59.78 -25.22 22.53
C ASN A 6 -60.39 -24.70 23.84
N ARG A 7 -61.01 -23.52 23.81
CA ARG A 7 -61.60 -22.92 25.00
C ARG A 7 -62.78 -23.73 25.54
N CYS A 8 -63.74 -24.08 24.68
CA CYS A 8 -64.88 -24.90 25.08
C CYS A 8 -64.45 -26.30 25.53
N SER A 9 -63.41 -26.87 24.91
CA SER A 9 -62.81 -28.14 25.29
C SER A 9 -62.23 -28.08 26.72
N LEU A 10 -61.45 -27.04 27.02
CA LEU A 10 -60.85 -26.83 28.35
C LEU A 10 -61.89 -26.51 29.43
N SER A 11 -62.95 -25.78 29.07
CA SER A 11 -64.01 -25.41 30.02
C SER A 11 -65.11 -26.46 30.19
N GLY A 12 -65.03 -27.59 29.48
CA GLY A 12 -66.07 -28.63 29.48
C GLY A 12 -67.44 -28.16 28.96
N LYS A 13 -67.49 -27.05 28.21
CA LYS A 13 -68.76 -26.47 27.72
C LYS A 13 -69.08 -26.99 26.31
N LYS A 14 -70.37 -27.09 25.98
CA LYS A 14 -70.82 -27.52 24.65
C LYS A 14 -70.44 -26.47 23.60
N CYS A 15 -69.54 -26.83 22.68
CA CYS A 15 -69.17 -25.97 21.56
C CYS A 15 -70.18 -26.12 20.43
N VAL A 16 -71.02 -25.10 20.20
CA VAL A 16 -71.97 -25.07 19.09
C VAL A 16 -71.50 -24.03 18.07
N ILE A 17 -71.16 -24.48 16.87
CA ILE A 17 -70.77 -23.64 15.75
C ILE A 17 -71.95 -23.62 14.78
N SER A 18 -72.52 -22.44 14.54
CA SER A 18 -73.56 -22.26 13.54
C SER A 18 -72.95 -22.39 12.14
N SER A 19 -73.62 -23.10 11.24
CA SER A 19 -73.16 -23.30 9.85
C SER A 19 -73.09 -22.00 9.03
N GLU A 20 -73.78 -20.96 9.47
CA GLU A 20 -73.86 -19.65 8.80
C GLU A 20 -72.67 -18.73 9.12
N THR A 21 -72.01 -18.91 10.27
CA THR A 21 -70.89 -18.08 10.74
C THR A 21 -69.74 -18.99 11.16
N ALA A 22 -68.97 -19.47 10.18
CA ALA A 22 -67.98 -20.54 10.35
C ALA A 22 -66.75 -20.18 11.24
N CYS A 23 -66.70 -18.99 11.82
CA CYS A 23 -65.50 -18.49 12.49
C CYS A 23 -65.51 -18.63 14.02
N CYS A 24 -66.68 -18.61 14.67
CA CYS A 24 -66.77 -18.66 16.13
C CYS A 24 -67.95 -19.50 16.63
N CYS A 25 -67.78 -20.18 17.76
CA CYS A 25 -68.86 -20.82 18.50
C CYS A 25 -69.63 -19.79 19.34
N SER A 26 -70.90 -20.09 19.62
CA SER A 26 -71.79 -19.19 20.37
C SER A 26 -71.23 -18.78 21.73
N GLU A 27 -70.58 -19.69 22.45
CA GLU A 27 -70.01 -19.43 23.78
C GLU A 27 -68.86 -18.41 23.74
N CYS A 28 -68.01 -18.50 22.71
CA CYS A 28 -66.89 -17.59 22.51
C CYS A 28 -67.38 -16.19 22.12
N VAL A 29 -68.37 -16.11 21.23
CA VAL A 29 -69.01 -14.83 20.86
C VAL A 29 -69.65 -14.16 22.08
N CYS A 30 -70.42 -14.90 22.88
CA CYS A 30 -71.07 -14.38 24.08
C CYS A 30 -70.09 -13.88 25.14
N SER A 31 -68.87 -14.41 25.15
CA SER A 31 -67.84 -14.02 26.11
C SER A 31 -66.88 -12.96 25.57
N ASP A 32 -67.10 -12.44 24.36
CA ASP A 32 -66.20 -11.52 23.67
C ASP A 32 -64.76 -12.04 23.51
N HIS A 33 -64.63 -13.34 23.19
CA HIS A 33 -63.34 -13.96 22.89
C HIS A 33 -63.39 -14.68 21.55
N SER A 34 -62.26 -14.69 20.82
CA SER A 34 -62.13 -15.46 19.58
C SER A 34 -62.05 -16.97 19.84
N CYS A 35 -62.61 -17.77 18.94
CA CYS A 35 -62.40 -19.22 18.96
C CYS A 35 -60.97 -19.54 18.53
N LEU A 36 -60.16 -20.01 19.47
CA LEU A 36 -58.90 -20.66 19.15
C LEU A 36 -59.20 -22.08 18.67
N PHE A 37 -59.38 -22.25 17.36
CA PHE A 37 -59.32 -23.57 16.74
C PHE A 37 -57.86 -24.02 16.72
N VAL A 38 -57.62 -25.30 17.07
CA VAL A 38 -56.33 -25.93 16.83
C VAL A 38 -56.01 -25.71 15.36
N THR A 39 -54.90 -25.02 15.10
CA THR A 39 -54.47 -24.61 13.76
C THR A 39 -54.56 -25.80 12.81
N SER A 40 -55.31 -25.66 11.73
CA SER A 40 -55.47 -26.69 10.70
C SER A 40 -54.10 -27.15 10.18
N ASP A 41 -53.99 -28.40 9.70
CA ASP A 41 -52.77 -28.96 9.09
C ASP A 41 -52.12 -28.04 8.03
N LEU A 42 -52.93 -27.20 7.36
CA LEU A 42 -52.47 -26.17 6.43
C LEU A 42 -51.50 -25.14 7.07
N ASN A 43 -51.69 -24.80 8.34
CA ASN A 43 -50.81 -23.87 9.06
C ASN A 43 -49.48 -24.53 9.46
N TRP A 44 -49.49 -25.85 9.72
CA TRP A 44 -48.27 -26.62 9.94
C TRP A 44 -47.42 -26.68 8.67
N ASN A 45 -48.03 -26.95 7.52
CA ASN A 45 -47.30 -26.96 6.24
C ASN A 45 -46.68 -25.59 5.93
N LYS A 46 -47.40 -24.49 6.21
CA LYS A 46 -46.83 -23.13 6.06
C LYS A 46 -45.63 -22.89 6.98
N LEU A 47 -45.69 -23.38 8.21
CA LEU A 47 -44.59 -23.26 9.15
C LEU A 47 -43.37 -24.08 8.70
N VAL A 48 -43.57 -25.32 8.25
CA VAL A 48 -42.50 -26.18 7.72
C VAL A 48 -41.83 -25.52 6.52
N VAL A 49 -42.61 -25.04 5.54
CA VAL A 49 -42.06 -24.32 4.37
C VAL A 49 -41.28 -23.08 4.80
N ALA A 50 -41.77 -22.32 5.79
CA ALA A 50 -41.06 -21.15 6.29
C ALA A 50 -39.73 -21.52 6.98
N ILE A 51 -39.69 -22.62 7.74
CA ILE A 51 -38.47 -23.16 8.34
C ILE A 51 -37.48 -23.55 7.25
N ASP A 52 -37.92 -24.35 6.26
CA ASP A 52 -37.07 -24.79 5.14
C ASP A 52 -36.50 -23.58 4.38
N CYS A 53 -37.31 -22.54 4.13
CA CYS A 53 -36.85 -21.31 3.49
C CYS A 53 -35.76 -20.61 4.31
N ILE A 54 -35.93 -20.49 5.63
CA ILE A 54 -34.95 -19.86 6.51
C ILE A 54 -33.66 -20.69 6.53
N GLU A 55 -33.74 -22.02 6.62
CA GLU A 55 -32.57 -22.90 6.60
C GLU A 55 -31.81 -22.80 5.28
N CYS A 56 -32.51 -22.70 4.15
CA CYS A 56 -31.89 -22.44 2.85
C CYS A 56 -31.19 -21.07 2.80
N GLU A 57 -31.84 -20.01 3.25
CA GLU A 57 -31.25 -18.66 3.31
C GLU A 57 -30.03 -18.59 4.24
N GLU A 58 -30.10 -19.30 5.37
CA GLU A 58 -28.98 -19.43 6.32
C GLU A 58 -27.80 -20.14 5.66
N ALA A 59 -28.03 -21.28 4.99
CA ALA A 59 -26.98 -22.02 4.29
C ALA A 59 -26.32 -21.18 3.17
N GLU A 60 -27.11 -20.47 2.37
CA GLU A 60 -26.60 -19.54 1.35
C GLU A 60 -25.76 -18.42 1.97
N THR A 61 -26.23 -17.83 3.07
CA THR A 61 -25.52 -16.77 3.78
C THR A 61 -24.19 -17.29 4.33
N HIS A 62 -24.17 -18.48 4.92
CA HIS A 62 -22.95 -19.12 5.39
C HIS A 62 -21.94 -19.38 4.27
N ALA A 63 -22.40 -19.81 3.10
CA ALA A 63 -21.54 -20.01 1.94
C ALA A 63 -20.89 -18.68 1.49
N ARG A 64 -21.68 -17.60 1.39
CA ARG A 64 -21.19 -16.26 1.04
C ARG A 64 -20.19 -15.72 2.06
N VAL A 65 -20.49 -15.86 3.35
CA VAL A 65 -19.58 -15.46 4.44
C VAL A 65 -18.25 -16.22 4.34
N SER A 66 -18.30 -17.52 4.08
CA SER A 66 -17.11 -18.36 3.92
C SER A 66 -16.24 -17.91 2.74
N GLU A 67 -16.87 -17.56 1.61
CA GLU A 67 -16.17 -17.01 0.45
C GLU A 67 -15.50 -15.67 0.77
N LEU A 68 -16.21 -14.74 1.43
CA LEU A 68 -15.66 -13.45 1.85
C LEU A 68 -14.47 -13.61 2.80
N PHE A 69 -14.52 -14.55 3.73
CA PHE A 69 -13.38 -14.85 4.60
C PHE A 69 -12.18 -15.39 3.82
N ALA A 70 -12.40 -16.25 2.81
CA ALA A 70 -11.32 -16.74 1.96
C ALA A 70 -10.67 -15.59 1.16
N GLN A 71 -11.49 -14.67 0.62
CA GLN A 71 -11.01 -13.47 -0.07
C GLN A 71 -10.21 -12.56 0.86
N LEU A 72 -10.70 -12.29 2.07
CA LEU A 72 -10.01 -11.50 3.09
C LEU A 72 -8.64 -12.09 3.44
N ASN A 73 -8.58 -13.40 3.67
CA ASN A 73 -7.33 -14.12 3.95
C ASN A 73 -6.33 -14.02 2.79
N CYS A 74 -6.81 -14.07 1.55
CA CYS A 74 -5.96 -13.90 0.37
C CYS A 74 -5.36 -12.49 0.32
N LEU A 75 -6.20 -11.46 0.51
CA LEU A 75 -5.77 -10.06 0.53
C LEU A 75 -4.76 -9.80 1.66
N GLU A 76 -4.95 -10.37 2.84
CA GLU A 76 -4.01 -10.22 3.95
C GLU A 76 -2.64 -10.83 3.62
N LYS A 77 -2.61 -12.00 2.98
CA LYS A 77 -1.36 -12.63 2.50
C LYS A 77 -0.67 -11.77 1.46
N GLN A 78 -1.42 -11.22 0.49
CA GLN A 78 -0.88 -10.32 -0.52
C GLN A 78 -0.29 -9.05 0.11
N LYS A 79 -1.01 -8.43 1.05
CA LYS A 79 -0.52 -7.28 1.81
C LYS A 79 0.80 -7.57 2.53
N LYS A 80 0.90 -8.71 3.24
CA LYS A 80 2.13 -9.13 3.92
C LYS A 80 3.30 -9.31 2.95
N LEU A 81 3.04 -9.94 1.79
CA LEU A 81 4.05 -10.14 0.75
C LEU A 81 4.55 -8.81 0.17
N LEU A 82 3.65 -7.87 -0.12
CA LEU A 82 4.01 -6.55 -0.62
C LEU A 82 4.84 -5.76 0.40
N HIS A 83 4.46 -5.77 1.68
CA HIS A 83 5.27 -5.15 2.72
C HIS A 83 6.67 -5.77 2.82
N SER A 84 6.77 -7.11 2.77
CA SER A 84 8.07 -7.79 2.79
C SER A 84 8.94 -7.41 1.60
N ARG A 85 8.36 -7.32 0.38
CA ARG A 85 9.08 -6.89 -0.81
C ARG A 85 9.52 -5.43 -0.72
N ALA A 86 8.64 -4.53 -0.27
CA ALA A 86 8.96 -3.13 -0.07
C ALA A 86 10.13 -2.96 0.91
N GLY A 87 10.14 -3.71 2.02
CA GLY A 87 11.27 -3.71 2.96
C GLY A 87 12.59 -4.14 2.32
N LYS A 88 12.58 -5.17 1.46
CA LYS A 88 13.77 -5.63 0.73
C LYS A 88 14.27 -4.60 -0.28
N PHE A 89 13.38 -3.92 -0.99
CA PHE A 89 13.77 -2.84 -1.90
C PHE A 89 14.43 -1.70 -1.15
N LEU A 90 13.82 -1.22 -0.07
CA LEU A 90 14.43 -0.16 0.75
C LEU A 90 15.79 -0.56 1.33
N GLN A 91 15.95 -1.82 1.73
CA GLN A 91 17.24 -2.33 2.20
C GLN A 91 18.29 -2.33 1.08
N SER A 92 17.91 -2.75 -0.13
CA SER A 92 18.79 -2.71 -1.30
C SER A 92 19.20 -1.29 -1.65
N ASP A 93 18.22 -0.36 -1.71
CA ASP A 93 18.47 1.04 -2.02
C ASP A 93 19.39 1.68 -0.99
N MET A 94 19.21 1.36 0.30
CA MET A 94 20.10 1.83 1.38
C MET A 94 21.54 1.35 1.18
N MET A 95 21.74 0.06 0.88
CA MET A 95 23.09 -0.48 0.63
C MET A 95 23.74 0.19 -0.58
N THR A 96 22.98 0.43 -1.65
CA THR A 96 23.48 1.14 -2.83
C THR A 96 23.86 2.60 -2.50
N VAL A 97 23.08 3.29 -1.66
CA VAL A 97 23.44 4.64 -1.20
C VAL A 97 24.73 4.62 -0.38
N GLU A 98 24.86 3.68 0.56
CA GLU A 98 26.08 3.52 1.37
C GLU A 98 27.33 3.24 0.50
N GLU A 99 27.18 2.41 -0.54
CA GLU A 99 28.25 2.14 -1.51
C GLU A 99 28.64 3.39 -2.30
N LEU A 100 27.66 4.15 -2.80
CA LEU A 100 27.89 5.39 -3.55
C LEU A 100 28.53 6.48 -2.69
N GLU A 101 28.10 6.64 -1.43
CA GLU A 101 28.71 7.59 -0.48
C GLU A 101 30.17 7.24 -0.21
N LYS A 102 30.50 5.95 -0.11
CA LYS A 102 31.87 5.50 0.05
C LYS A 102 32.71 5.81 -1.18
N GLU A 103 32.20 5.53 -2.38
CA GLU A 103 32.88 5.86 -3.64
C GLU A 103 33.11 7.37 -3.77
N GLU A 104 32.11 8.19 -3.44
CA GLU A 104 32.22 9.65 -3.46
C GLU A 104 33.31 10.14 -2.49
N GLN A 105 33.39 9.55 -1.29
CA GLN A 105 34.41 9.91 -0.31
C GLN A 105 35.82 9.54 -0.77
N GLU A 106 36.01 8.35 -1.35
CA GLU A 106 37.30 7.92 -1.91
C GLU A 106 37.75 8.83 -3.06
N GLU A 107 36.84 9.26 -3.93
CA GLU A 107 37.15 10.19 -5.02
C GLU A 107 37.51 11.59 -4.50
N LYS A 108 36.81 12.08 -3.46
CA LYS A 108 37.17 13.35 -2.79
C LYS A 108 38.60 13.30 -2.22
N GLU A 109 38.95 12.22 -1.53
CA GLU A 109 40.29 12.06 -0.95
C GLU A 109 41.38 11.98 -2.03
N LYS A 110 41.13 11.25 -3.13
CA LYS A 110 42.05 11.21 -4.29
C LYS A 110 42.23 12.60 -4.90
N HIS A 111 41.14 13.34 -5.08
CA HIS A 111 41.18 14.68 -5.66
C HIS A 111 41.93 15.68 -4.75
N GLU A 112 41.67 15.65 -3.43
CA GLU A 112 42.38 16.48 -2.46
C GLU A 112 43.88 16.15 -2.44
N LYS A 113 44.23 14.86 -2.47
CA LYS A 113 45.62 14.43 -2.57
C LYS A 113 46.28 14.92 -3.86
N ALA A 114 45.62 14.79 -5.01
CA ALA A 114 46.14 15.26 -6.29
C ALA A 114 46.37 16.78 -6.31
N LEU A 115 45.46 17.56 -5.72
CA LEU A 115 45.64 19.01 -5.55
C LEU A 115 46.83 19.33 -4.64
N ASN A 116 46.99 18.60 -3.53
CA ASN A 116 48.10 18.82 -2.61
C ASN A 116 49.45 18.46 -3.25
N ASP A 117 49.51 17.33 -3.96
CA ASP A 117 50.71 16.92 -4.73
C ASP A 117 51.05 17.96 -5.81
N GLN A 118 50.05 18.52 -6.51
CA GLN A 118 50.25 19.61 -7.48
C GLN A 118 50.78 20.89 -6.81
N LEU A 119 50.23 21.26 -5.65
CA LEU A 119 50.68 22.44 -4.90
C LEU A 119 52.14 22.29 -4.44
N LEU A 120 52.50 21.10 -3.95
CA LEU A 120 53.86 20.78 -3.52
C LEU A 120 54.85 20.91 -4.69
N LEU A 121 54.52 20.34 -5.86
CA LEU A 121 55.34 20.47 -7.06
C LEU A 121 55.48 21.94 -7.51
N SER A 122 54.43 22.75 -7.38
CA SER A 122 54.50 24.19 -7.67
C SER A 122 55.47 24.91 -6.74
N TRP A 123 55.43 24.62 -5.44
CA TRP A 123 56.34 25.22 -4.46
C TRP A 123 57.80 24.82 -4.71
N GLU A 124 58.05 23.54 -5.01
CA GLU A 124 59.39 23.06 -5.35
C GLU A 124 59.96 23.76 -6.60
N MET A 125 59.12 24.00 -7.61
CA MET A 125 59.49 24.75 -8.82
C MET A 125 59.84 26.21 -8.49
N ASP A 126 59.07 26.88 -7.65
CA ASP A 126 59.32 28.27 -7.25
C ASP A 126 60.65 28.41 -6.49
N ASP A 127 60.98 27.48 -5.59
CA ASP A 127 62.26 27.45 -4.88
C ASP A 127 63.45 27.24 -5.83
N LEU A 128 63.31 26.33 -6.80
CA LEU A 128 64.33 26.08 -7.83
C LEU A 128 64.62 27.33 -8.69
N PHE A 129 63.58 28.09 -9.06
CA PHE A 129 63.74 29.34 -9.80
C PHE A 129 64.40 30.45 -8.96
N ASN A 130 64.07 30.54 -7.66
CA ASN A 130 64.59 31.59 -6.78
C ASN A 130 66.08 31.41 -6.44
N VAL A 131 66.55 30.16 -6.33
CA VAL A 131 67.97 29.84 -6.11
C VAL A 131 68.82 30.14 -7.35
N SER A 132 68.30 29.89 -8.56
CA SER A 132 69.01 30.21 -9.80
C SER A 132 69.26 31.72 -9.96
N PHE A 133 68.28 32.56 -9.61
CA PHE A 133 68.38 34.01 -9.81
C PHE A 133 69.30 34.70 -8.79
N SER A 134 69.39 34.19 -7.57
CA SER A 134 70.26 34.74 -6.52
C SER A 134 71.75 34.43 -6.74
N SER A 135 72.07 33.41 -7.54
CA SER A 135 73.46 33.01 -7.88
C SER A 135 74.03 33.73 -9.11
N LEU A 136 73.17 34.34 -9.91
CA LEU A 136 73.55 35.17 -11.05
C LEU A 136 73.95 36.55 -10.53
N GLY A 137 75.25 36.78 -10.36
CA GLY A 137 75.78 38.10 -10.06
C GLY A 137 75.34 39.14 -11.12
N PRO A 138 75.36 40.44 -10.79
CA PRO A 138 74.79 41.51 -11.63
C PRO A 138 75.35 41.58 -13.07
N GLU A 139 76.48 40.93 -13.35
CA GLU A 139 77.07 40.84 -14.70
C GLU A 139 76.32 39.90 -15.65
N ALA A 140 75.59 38.90 -15.16
CA ALA A 140 74.91 37.91 -16.01
C ALA A 140 73.52 38.35 -16.48
N ILE A 141 72.91 39.35 -15.83
CA ILE A 141 71.59 39.90 -16.19
C ILE A 141 71.67 40.77 -17.46
N ALA A 142 72.85 41.31 -17.80
CA ALA A 142 73.05 42.17 -18.98
C ALA A 142 73.06 41.45 -20.34
N LEU A 143 73.00 40.11 -20.37
CA LEU A 143 73.06 39.29 -21.60
C LEU A 143 71.72 38.65 -21.99
N LEU A 144 70.65 38.88 -21.22
CA LEU A 144 69.34 38.30 -21.40
C LEU A 144 68.27 39.28 -21.93
N ASP A 145 68.69 40.34 -22.63
CA ASP A 145 67.80 41.07 -23.54
C ASP A 145 67.87 40.42 -24.93
N PRO A 146 66.98 39.45 -25.27
CA PRO A 146 66.79 39.10 -26.66
C PRO A 146 66.10 40.26 -27.38
N PRO A 147 66.52 40.61 -28.60
CA PRO A 147 65.83 41.63 -29.38
C PRO A 147 64.42 41.14 -29.70
N LEU A 148 63.43 41.91 -29.23
CA LEU A 148 62.05 41.83 -29.67
C LEU A 148 61.97 42.08 -31.17
N SER A 149 62.07 41.02 -31.97
CA SER A 149 61.64 41.03 -33.36
C SER A 149 61.33 39.61 -33.81
N HIS A 150 60.09 39.17 -33.61
CA HIS A 150 59.43 38.34 -34.62
C HIS A 150 57.91 38.45 -34.48
N SER A 151 57.34 39.21 -35.42
CA SER A 151 55.96 39.10 -35.86
C SER A 151 55.68 37.67 -36.32
N LEU A 152 54.61 37.06 -35.81
CA LEU A 152 53.90 36.03 -36.56
C LEU A 152 52.41 36.35 -36.52
N ASP A 153 51.95 36.63 -37.72
CA ASP A 153 50.58 36.80 -38.15
C ASP A 153 49.70 35.59 -37.82
N ASP A 154 48.40 35.89 -37.76
CA ASP A 154 47.26 35.07 -38.16
C ASP A 154 47.33 33.56 -37.91
N THR A 155 46.54 33.10 -36.94
CA THR A 155 45.83 31.82 -37.13
C THR A 155 44.42 31.92 -36.56
N SER A 156 43.50 32.07 -37.51
CA SER A 156 42.05 31.88 -37.48
C SER A 156 41.47 31.02 -36.35
N LEU A 157 40.46 31.58 -35.67
CA LEU A 157 39.41 30.83 -34.98
C LEU A 157 38.72 29.84 -35.93
N PRO A 158 38.39 28.62 -35.48
CA PRO A 158 37.18 27.94 -35.92
C PRO A 158 36.05 28.11 -34.91
N ALA A 159 34.87 28.19 -35.50
CA ALA A 159 33.60 28.54 -34.91
C ALA A 159 33.04 27.48 -33.95
N ALA A 160 32.13 27.99 -33.13
CA ALA A 160 31.05 27.32 -32.43
C ALA A 160 30.60 25.97 -33.03
N MET A 161 30.47 24.97 -32.16
CA MET A 161 29.49 23.90 -32.35
C MET A 161 28.49 23.93 -31.19
N HIS A 162 27.29 24.40 -31.53
CA HIS A 162 26.05 24.00 -30.88
C HIS A 162 25.85 22.49 -31.10
N LEU A 163 25.55 21.76 -30.03
CA LEU A 163 24.41 20.84 -29.89
C LEU A 163 24.35 20.30 -28.47
#